data_AF-A0A2V8DIC9-F1
#
_entry.id   AF-A0A2V8DIC9-F1
#
_cell.length_a   1.000
_cell.length_b   1.000
_cell.length_c   1.000
_cell.angle_alpha   90.00
_cell.angle_beta   90.00
_cell.angle_gamma   90.00
#
_symmetry.space_group_name_H-M   'P 1'
#
loop_
_entity.id
_entity.type
_entity.pdbx_description
1 polymer ?
#
loop_
_entity_poly.entity_id
_entity_poly.type
_entity_poly.pdbx_seq_one_letter_code
_entity_poly.pdbx_strand_id
1 'polypeptide(L)' 'WRAARDELGAVGVAASEIHWASLCTACHPEVLCSYRRDGKGAGRMAAAIRAKGV' A
#
# COMPACT_ATOMS: atom_id res chain seq x y z
N TRP A 1 2.77 2.46 -6.70
CA TRP A 1 3.44 3.23 -5.63
C TRP A 1 4.01 4.54 -6.17
N ARG A 2 4.75 4.54 -7.29
CA ARG A 2 5.40 5.75 -7.82
C ARG A 2 4.45 6.92 -8.09
N ALA A 3 3.33 6.67 -8.78
CA ALA A 3 2.32 7.71 -9.04
C ALA A 3 1.85 8.41 -7.75
N ALA A 4 1.45 7.65 -6.73
CA ALA A 4 1.04 8.22 -5.44
C ALA A 4 2.19 8.96 -4.72
N ARG A 5 3.45 8.49 -4.83
CA ARG A 5 4.61 9.22 -4.30
C ARG A 5 4.76 10.58 -4.97
N ASP A 6 4.62 10.62 -6.29
CA ASP A 6 4.78 11.85 -7.07
C ASP A 6 3.64 12.84 -6.76
N GLU A 7 2.41 12.35 -6.60
CA GLU A 7 1.25 13.15 -6.16
C GLU A 7 1.43 13.74 -4.75
N LEU A 8 1.93 12.93 -3.80
CA LEU A 8 2.23 13.41 -2.44
C LEU A 8 3.34 14.48 -2.45
N GLY A 9 4.37 14.30 -3.27
CA GLY A 9 5.42 15.29 -3.46
C GLY A 9 4.89 16.59 -4.07
N ALA A 10 3.96 16.50 -5.02
CA ALA A 10 3.35 17.66 -5.67
C ALA A 10 2.55 18.54 -4.69
N VAL A 11 2.01 17.96 -3.61
CA VAL A 11 1.31 18.70 -2.54
C VAL A 11 2.21 19.05 -1.34
N GLY A 12 3.52 18.84 -1.47
CA GLY A 12 4.51 19.32 -0.49
C GLY A 12 4.93 18.32 0.59
N VAL A 13 4.54 17.04 0.49
CA VAL A 13 5.06 16.02 1.42
C VAL A 13 6.54 15.78 1.12
N ALA A 14 7.40 15.94 2.13
CA ALA A 14 8.84 15.74 1.98
C ALA A 14 9.16 14.29 1.60
N ALA A 15 10.04 14.11 0.61
CA ALA A 15 10.38 12.78 0.11
C ALA A 15 10.96 11.84 1.19
N SER A 16 11.61 12.38 2.22
CA SER A 16 12.11 11.62 3.37
C SER A 16 11.01 10.99 4.23
N GLU A 17 9.81 11.58 4.22
CA GLU A 17 8.66 11.16 5.02
C GLU A 17 7.70 10.24 4.24
N ILE A 18 7.98 9.97 2.97
CA ILE A 18 7.16 9.07 2.15
C ILE A 18 7.76 7.67 2.20
N HIS A 19 7.11 6.79 2.97
CA HIS A 19 7.49 5.39 3.09
C HIS A 19 6.51 4.49 2.34
N TRP A 20 7.01 3.40 1.75
CA TRP A 20 6.20 2.38 1.11
C TRP A 20 6.73 0.98 1.45
N ALA A 21 5.84 -0.01 1.47
CA ALA A 21 6.18 -1.37 1.90
C ALA A 21 7.16 -2.11 0.97
N SER A 22 7.35 -1.63 -0.26
CA SER A 22 8.16 -2.28 -1.31
C SER A 22 7.71 -3.70 -1.68
N LEU A 23 6.42 -4.02 -1.47
CA LEU A 23 5.82 -5.32 -1.79
C LEU A 23 4.83 -5.21 -2.95
N CYS A 24 4.83 -6.23 -3.82
CA CYS A 24 3.81 -6.43 -4.85
C CYS A 24 2.82 -7.51 -4.43
N THR A 25 1.53 -7.18 -4.34
CA THR A 25 0.50 -8.15 -3.93
C THR A 25 0.39 -9.36 -4.86
N ALA A 26 0.72 -9.21 -6.14
CA ALA A 26 0.74 -10.32 -7.09
C ALA A 26 1.97 -11.23 -6.90
N CYS A 27 3.14 -10.68 -6.59
CA CYS A 27 4.40 -11.43 -6.48
C CYS A 27 4.59 -12.16 -5.14
N HIS A 28 3.83 -11.79 -4.10
CA HIS A 28 3.89 -12.40 -2.78
C HIS A 28 2.57 -13.11 -2.41
N PRO A 29 2.17 -14.16 -3.16
CA PRO A 29 0.91 -14.88 -2.93
C PRO A 29 0.83 -15.56 -1.56
N GLU A 30 1.97 -15.85 -0.94
CA GLU A 30 2.08 -16.52 0.36
C GLU A 30 1.56 -15.67 1.52
N VAL A 31 1.53 -14.35 1.37
CA VAL A 31 1.13 -13.42 2.43
C VAL A 31 0.13 -12.34 1.99
N LEU A 32 -0.05 -12.10 0.68
CA LEU A 32 -0.89 -11.00 0.17
C LEU A 32 -2.00 -11.46 -0.80
N CYS A 33 -3.20 -10.92 -0.59
CA CYS A 33 -4.31 -11.08 -1.53
C CYS A 33 -4.08 -10.24 -2.81
N SER A 34 -4.37 -10.80 -3.99
CA SER A 34 -4.27 -10.08 -5.27
C SER A 34 -5.46 -10.35 -6.18
N TYR A 35 -6.28 -9.32 -6.42
CA TYR A 35 -7.39 -9.43 -7.37
C TYR A 35 -6.92 -9.71 -8.81
N ARG A 36 -5.77 -9.16 -9.23
CA ARG A 36 -5.25 -9.39 -10.59
C ARG A 36 -4.90 -10.85 -10.83
N ARG A 37 -4.41 -11.53 -9.78
CA ARG A 37 -4.01 -12.94 -9.85
C ARG A 37 -5.20 -13.88 -9.62
N ASP A 38 -5.98 -13.64 -8.56
CA ASP A 38 -6.99 -14.60 -8.06
C ASP A 38 -8.43 -14.23 -8.45
N GLY A 39 -8.65 -13.08 -9.08
CA GLY A 39 -9.95 -12.63 -9.57
C GLY A 39 -11.02 -12.50 -8.49
N LYS A 40 -12.24 -12.96 -8.79
CA LYS A 40 -13.39 -12.89 -7.87
C LYS A 40 -13.17 -13.67 -6.57
N GLY A 41 -12.27 -14.66 -6.56
CA GLY A 41 -11.93 -15.45 -5.37
C GLY A 41 -10.92 -14.79 -4.43
N ALA A 42 -10.31 -13.66 -4.83
CA ALA A 42 -9.32 -12.99 -3.99
C ALA A 42 -9.93 -12.52 -2.66
N GLY A 43 -9.21 -12.75 -1.55
CA GLY A 43 -9.50 -12.10 -0.27
C GLY A 43 -9.27 -10.58 -0.31
N ARG A 44 -9.51 -9.89 0.81
CA ARG A 44 -9.24 -8.46 0.97
C ARG A 44 -8.45 -8.21 2.25
N MET A 45 -7.41 -7.38 2.12
CA MET A 45 -6.62 -6.90 3.24
C MET A 45 -7.09 -5.51 3.62
N ALA A 46 -6.97 -5.15 4.89
CA ALA A 46 -7.25 -3.80 5.38
C ALA A 46 -5.95 -3.09 5.76
N ALA A 47 -5.81 -1.82 5.37
CA ALA A 47 -4.79 -0.91 5.90
C ALA A 47 -5.45 -0.01 6.95
N ALA A 48 -4.97 -0.05 8.18
CA ALA A 48 -5.56 0.70 9.29
C ALA A 48 -4.48 1.46 10.07
N ILE A 49 -4.83 2.64 10.56
CA ILE A 49 -3.98 3.47 11.42
C ILE A 49 -4.81 3.99 12.60
N ARG A 50 -4.18 4.05 13.77
CA ARG A 50 -4.76 4.62 14.99
C ARG A 50 -3.65 5.34 15.76
N ALA A 51 -3.89 6.57 16.17
CA ALA A 51 -3.07 7.22 17.18
C ALA A 51 -3.32 6.56 18.53
N LYS A 52 -2.25 6.27 19.29
CA LYS A 52 -2.42 5.85 20.69
C LYS A 52 -3.09 7.01 21.43
N GLY A 53 -4.22 6.74 22.11
CA GLY A 53 -4.86 7.73 22.98
C GLY A 53 -3.91 8.14 24.12
N VAL A 54 -4.10 9.37 24.62
CA VAL A 54 -3.43 9.88 25.83
C VAL A 54 -3.95 9.10 27.04
#